data_AF-A0A7S3M3Y6-F1
#
_entry.id   AF-A0A7S3M3Y6-F1
#
_cell.length_a   1.000
_cell.length_b   1.000
_cell.length_c   1.000
_cell.angle_alpha   90.00
_cell.angle_beta   90.00
_cell.angle_gamma   90.00
#
_symmetry.space_group_name_H-M   'P 1'
#
loop_
_entity.id
_entity.type
_entity.pdbx_description
1 polymer ?
#
loop_
_entity_poly.entity_id
_entity_poly.type
_entity_poly.pdbx_seq_one_letter_code
_entity_poly.pdbx_strand_id
1 'polypeptide(L)'
;MPTDSLTAHAEFAECSNMGECDRSTGKCKCRGGFEGAACDIMMCPVGPLTSSIPEGTNITAICSGNGLCTSLRDITNFQTFNTYLDYTQYTGFDADKIHGCVCEEGYGGIACEKRLCPKGDDPMTVGLTASVEEVQMIDCLCTSCKGGLYISFKGQQTPLIPFDASAELIQFRMSQFTSIKQVIVDIVEGTQMCSNTGSVTQIRFILPQGPQPSISIVRGGGLRSTMKPHDISVRSKGQFSLIKHSLFSYEGNRNLLECSNRGVCDYSTGMCECFRGFRSSDGFGGNGTVPDCGYRYLDIMQYTSAGVTIATRCPVDSDNQICSGNGICNEARGTCTCNAGYGSADCSQLTCLSSFAWFGNINSEHRSLDSSGLAECAGVGTCDTDTGTCINCGGHWGVFYGDRCQFFSCPQGANGKDCNNNGA
;
A
#
# COMPACT_ATOMS: atom_id res chain seq x y z
N MET A 1 -3.20 38.13 -2.78
CA MET A 1 -2.82 37.85 -4.18
C MET A 1 -1.32 37.74 -4.25
N PRO A 2 -0.75 36.85 -5.07
CA PRO A 2 0.68 36.80 -5.30
C PRO A 2 1.16 38.15 -5.81
N THR A 3 2.19 38.71 -5.17
CA THR A 3 2.79 39.99 -5.58
C THR A 3 4.04 39.79 -6.43
N ASP A 4 4.62 38.58 -6.43
CA ASP A 4 5.71 38.16 -7.35
C ASP A 4 5.86 36.61 -7.35
N SER A 5 6.63 36.10 -8.31
CA SER A 5 7.12 34.72 -8.49
C SER A 5 7.79 34.07 -7.28
N LEU A 6 8.20 34.87 -6.29
CA LEU A 6 8.77 34.42 -5.00
C LEU A 6 8.00 34.97 -3.79
N THR A 7 6.93 35.74 -4.00
CA THR A 7 6.17 36.36 -2.90
C THR A 7 4.68 36.17 -3.17
N ALA A 8 4.16 35.00 -2.77
CA ALA A 8 2.78 34.60 -3.06
C ALA A 8 1.74 35.05 -2.00
N HIS A 9 2.17 35.45 -0.81
CA HIS A 9 1.28 35.67 0.33
C HIS A 9 1.37 37.11 0.85
N ALA A 10 0.24 37.78 0.98
CA ALA A 10 0.13 38.95 1.84
C ALA A 10 0.57 38.51 3.25
N GLU A 11 1.41 39.30 3.93
CA GLU A 11 2.13 38.84 5.13
C GLU A 11 1.22 38.21 6.19
N PHE A 12 -0.04 38.62 6.31
CA PHE A 12 -1.07 37.92 7.08
C PHE A 12 -2.45 38.15 6.47
N ALA A 13 -3.24 37.07 6.35
CA ALA A 13 -4.67 37.15 6.02
C ALA A 13 -5.50 36.83 7.27
N GLU A 14 -6.52 37.65 7.55
CA GLU A 14 -7.42 37.41 8.69
C GLU A 14 -8.09 36.04 8.53
N CYS A 15 -7.92 35.18 9.54
CA CYS A 15 -8.39 33.79 9.53
C CYS A 15 -7.97 33.01 8.27
N SER A 16 -6.78 33.32 7.73
CA SER A 16 -6.18 32.68 6.55
C SER A 16 -7.06 32.69 5.30
N ASN A 17 -8.06 33.58 5.24
CA ASN A 17 -9.16 33.54 4.26
C ASN A 17 -9.96 32.22 4.25
N MET A 18 -9.83 31.39 5.27
CA MET A 18 -10.51 30.09 5.43
C MET A 18 -11.46 30.09 6.63
N GLY A 19 -11.79 31.26 7.17
CA GLY A 19 -12.75 31.43 8.25
C GLY A 19 -13.21 32.86 8.39
N GLU A 20 -14.19 33.06 9.26
CA GLU A 20 -14.73 34.37 9.62
C GLU A 20 -14.19 34.79 10.99
N CYS A 21 -13.67 36.01 11.10
CA CYS A 21 -13.23 36.57 12.38
C CYS A 21 -14.44 37.04 13.20
N ASP A 22 -14.70 36.38 14.32
CA ASP A 22 -15.65 36.89 15.30
C ASP A 22 -15.02 38.10 16.01
N ARG A 23 -15.45 39.29 15.60
CA ARG A 23 -14.96 40.57 16.12
C ARG A 23 -15.21 40.76 17.62
N SER A 24 -16.16 40.04 18.21
CA SER A 24 -16.47 40.14 19.64
C SER A 24 -15.49 39.35 20.50
N THR A 25 -14.97 38.24 19.99
CA THR A 25 -14.04 37.36 20.71
C THR A 25 -12.61 37.42 20.20
N GLY A 26 -12.39 37.97 19.01
CA GLY A 26 -11.12 37.95 18.28
C GLY A 26 -10.71 36.56 17.79
N LYS A 27 -11.64 35.58 17.79
CA LYS A 27 -11.38 34.21 17.36
C LYS A 27 -11.91 33.94 15.96
N CYS A 28 -11.19 33.10 15.21
CA CYS A 28 -11.62 32.65 13.90
C CYS A 28 -12.64 31.51 14.02
N LYS A 29 -13.72 31.61 13.26
CA LYS A 29 -14.67 30.53 12.99
C LYS A 29 -14.32 29.92 11.63
N CYS A 30 -13.72 28.74 11.64
CA CYS A 30 -13.22 28.11 10.43
C CYS A 30 -14.33 27.54 9.54
N ARG A 31 -14.07 27.56 8.24
CA ARG A 31 -14.83 26.84 7.22
C ARG A 31 -14.63 25.34 7.41
N GLY A 32 -15.60 24.53 6.99
CA GLY A 32 -15.48 23.07 6.98
C GLY A 32 -14.19 22.61 6.28
N GLY A 33 -13.53 21.61 6.85
CA GLY A 33 -12.25 21.11 6.35
C GLY A 33 -11.02 21.93 6.76
N PHE A 34 -11.18 23.00 7.56
CA PHE A 34 -10.09 23.80 8.09
C PHE A 34 -10.16 23.96 9.61
N GLU A 35 -8.99 24.00 10.24
CA GLU A 35 -8.80 24.20 11.67
C GLU A 35 -7.56 25.03 11.99
N GLY A 36 -7.22 25.10 13.27
CA GLY A 36 -6.19 25.98 13.80
C GLY A 36 -6.77 27.32 14.26
N ALA A 37 -6.00 28.06 15.05
CA ALA A 37 -6.43 29.35 15.60
C ALA A 37 -6.71 30.39 14.50
N ALA A 38 -6.07 30.22 13.34
CA ALA A 38 -6.22 31.09 12.18
C ALA A 38 -6.86 30.38 10.98
N CYS A 39 -7.44 29.18 11.14
CA CYS A 39 -8.00 28.39 10.03
C CYS A 39 -6.98 28.07 8.91
N ASP A 40 -5.71 27.99 9.29
CA ASP A 40 -4.54 27.78 8.41
C ASP A 40 -4.21 26.31 8.16
N ILE A 41 -4.90 25.40 8.84
CA ILE A 41 -4.66 23.96 8.76
C ILE A 41 -5.81 23.30 8.01
N MET A 42 -5.53 22.67 6.87
CA MET A 42 -6.45 21.75 6.22
C MET A 42 -6.52 20.46 7.05
N MET A 43 -7.73 20.10 7.47
CA MET A 43 -7.99 18.92 8.29
C MET A 43 -7.74 17.63 7.51
N CYS A 44 -7.37 16.57 8.22
CA CYS A 44 -7.37 15.22 7.66
C CYS A 44 -8.78 14.77 7.24
N PRO A 45 -8.88 13.90 6.22
CA PRO A 45 -10.13 13.26 5.84
C PRO A 45 -10.78 12.49 7.01
N VAL A 46 -12.11 12.56 7.05
CA VAL A 46 -12.94 11.78 7.97
C VAL A 46 -13.74 10.75 7.17
N GLY A 47 -13.86 9.55 7.71
CA GLY A 47 -14.60 8.45 7.10
C GLY A 47 -15.34 7.62 8.14
N PRO A 48 -16.14 6.63 7.71
CA PRO A 48 -16.86 5.74 8.61
C PRO A 48 -15.90 5.02 9.56
N LEU A 49 -16.16 5.05 10.87
CA LEU A 49 -15.32 4.34 11.83
C LEU A 49 -15.51 2.82 11.66
N THR A 50 -14.45 2.11 11.27
CA THR A 50 -14.55 0.68 10.90
C THR A 50 -14.39 -0.28 12.08
N SER A 51 -14.22 0.24 13.29
CA SER A 51 -13.82 -0.52 14.49
C SER A 51 -15.00 -0.72 15.44
N SER A 52 -15.49 -1.96 15.55
CA SER A 52 -16.37 -2.46 16.64
C SER A 52 -17.55 -1.56 17.01
N ILE A 53 -18.32 -1.10 16.02
CA ILE A 53 -19.57 -0.38 16.27
C ILE A 53 -20.74 -1.29 15.89
N PRO A 54 -21.85 -1.30 16.65
CA PRO A 54 -23.08 -1.94 16.23
C PRO A 54 -23.49 -1.51 14.80
N GLU A 55 -23.94 -2.46 13.99
CA GLU A 55 -24.51 -2.18 12.67
C GLU A 55 -25.60 -1.10 12.77
N GLY A 56 -25.57 -0.12 11.86
CA GLY A 56 -26.56 0.96 11.78
C GLY A 56 -26.20 2.24 12.53
N THR A 57 -25.01 2.33 13.13
CA THR A 57 -24.52 3.58 13.77
C THR A 57 -23.55 4.33 12.83
N ASN A 58 -23.97 5.50 12.33
CA ASN A 58 -23.14 6.35 11.47
C ASN A 58 -22.17 7.20 12.31
N ILE A 59 -21.08 6.59 12.77
CA ILE A 59 -19.99 7.30 13.48
C ILE A 59 -18.84 7.49 12.50
N THR A 60 -18.33 8.71 12.39
CA THR A 60 -17.15 9.05 11.60
C THR A 60 -15.94 9.32 12.48
N ALA A 61 -14.75 9.05 11.95
CA ALA A 61 -13.48 9.32 12.62
C ALA A 61 -12.44 9.84 11.62
N ILE A 62 -11.47 10.61 12.13
CA ILE A 62 -10.28 10.99 11.37
C ILE A 62 -9.59 9.71 10.91
N CYS A 63 -9.27 9.65 9.61
CA CYS A 63 -8.69 8.47 8.97
C CYS A 63 -9.44 7.17 9.27
N SER A 64 -10.77 7.24 9.46
CA SER A 64 -11.66 6.11 9.75
C SER A 64 -11.23 5.26 10.97
N GLY A 65 -10.32 5.80 11.80
CA GLY A 65 -9.67 5.08 12.89
C GLY A 65 -8.60 4.06 12.47
N ASN A 66 -8.21 4.01 11.18
CA ASN A 66 -7.27 3.03 10.62
C ASN A 66 -6.04 3.70 9.97
N GLY A 67 -5.68 4.87 10.47
CA GLY A 67 -4.59 5.64 9.89
C GLY A 67 -4.14 6.76 10.80
N LEU A 68 -2.95 7.26 10.51
CA LEU A 68 -2.37 8.41 11.17
C LEU A 68 -2.64 9.66 10.35
N CYS A 69 -3.24 10.67 10.99
CA CYS A 69 -3.33 12.01 10.45
C CYS A 69 -1.98 12.71 10.60
N THR A 70 -1.42 13.20 9.49
CA THR A 70 -0.11 13.86 9.49
C THR A 70 0.00 14.95 8.43
N SER A 71 1.00 15.83 8.58
CA SER A 71 1.29 16.93 7.66
C SER A 71 2.08 16.47 6.43
N LEU A 72 2.09 17.27 5.36
CA LEU A 72 2.96 17.05 4.20
C LEU A 72 4.46 17.05 4.58
N ARG A 73 4.87 17.79 5.61
CA ARG A 73 6.24 17.75 6.12
C ARG A 73 6.57 16.37 6.68
N ASP A 74 5.70 15.88 7.55
CA ASP A 74 5.95 14.69 8.35
C ASP A 74 5.66 13.38 7.60
N ILE A 75 4.91 13.42 6.49
CA ILE A 75 4.64 12.22 5.68
C ILE A 75 5.93 11.52 5.23
N THR A 76 7.02 12.28 5.04
CA THR A 76 8.35 11.79 4.64
C THR A 76 9.10 11.04 5.75
N ASN A 77 8.65 11.17 7.00
CA ASN A 77 9.27 10.53 8.17
C ASN A 77 8.71 9.11 8.45
N PHE A 78 7.63 8.69 7.77
CA PHE A 78 7.03 7.36 7.98
C PHE A 78 7.68 6.31 7.07
N GLN A 79 8.43 5.38 7.66
CA GLN A 79 9.14 4.30 6.96
C GLN A 79 8.32 3.02 6.79
N THR A 80 7.15 2.96 7.40
CA THR A 80 6.32 1.76 7.43
C THR A 80 5.49 1.73 6.15
N PHE A 81 5.54 0.62 5.40
CA PHE A 81 4.69 0.31 4.23
C PHE A 81 5.14 0.82 2.84
N ASN A 82 6.36 0.42 2.42
CA ASN A 82 6.76 0.22 1.01
C ASN A 82 6.53 1.33 -0.04
N THR A 83 6.13 2.54 0.36
CA THR A 83 5.88 3.67 -0.56
C THR A 83 6.68 4.92 -0.22
N TYR A 84 7.48 4.89 0.85
CA TYR A 84 8.08 6.09 1.42
C TYR A 84 9.59 5.91 1.56
N LEU A 85 10.30 6.02 0.44
CA LEU A 85 11.77 6.01 0.38
C LEU A 85 12.28 7.25 -0.37
N ASP A 86 12.03 8.43 0.18
CA ASP A 86 12.86 9.59 -0.11
C ASP A 86 13.01 10.46 1.15
N TYR A 87 14.25 10.74 1.53
CA TYR A 87 14.62 11.44 2.78
C TYR A 87 14.52 12.97 2.66
N THR A 88 13.97 13.47 1.55
CA THR A 88 13.81 14.91 1.33
C THR A 88 12.55 15.39 2.03
N GLN A 89 12.70 15.91 3.25
CA GLN A 89 11.59 16.59 3.95
C GLN A 89 11.03 17.71 3.07
N TYR A 90 9.72 17.72 2.88
CA TYR A 90 9.03 18.80 2.21
C TYR A 90 9.02 20.06 3.09
N THR A 91 9.57 21.16 2.59
CA THR A 91 9.69 22.43 3.33
C THR A 91 8.93 23.59 2.69
N GLY A 92 7.97 23.30 1.80
CA GLY A 92 7.10 24.32 1.20
C GLY A 92 6.28 25.11 2.22
N PHE A 93 5.67 26.22 1.78
CA PHE A 93 4.89 27.10 2.66
C PHE A 93 3.64 26.41 3.27
N ASP A 94 3.20 25.35 2.62
CA ASP A 94 2.04 24.51 2.91
C ASP A 94 2.40 23.19 3.61
N ALA A 95 3.70 22.96 3.86
CA ALA A 95 4.20 21.71 4.43
C ALA A 95 3.55 21.36 5.78
N ASP A 96 3.29 22.36 6.62
CA ASP A 96 2.64 22.21 7.93
C ASP A 96 1.15 22.58 7.89
N LYS A 97 0.62 22.92 6.72
CA LYS A 97 -0.76 23.39 6.55
C LYS A 97 -1.66 22.33 5.98
N ILE A 98 -1.15 21.47 5.10
CA ILE A 98 -1.94 20.41 4.48
C ILE A 98 -1.73 19.11 5.25
N HIS A 99 -2.83 18.54 5.73
CA HIS A 99 -2.82 17.26 6.41
C HIS A 99 -3.62 16.21 5.65
N GLY A 100 -3.27 14.95 5.86
CA GLY A 100 -4.01 13.82 5.33
C GLY A 100 -3.64 12.52 6.04
N CYS A 101 -4.24 11.43 5.56
CA CYS A 101 -4.17 10.14 6.22
C CYS A 101 -3.08 9.25 5.64
N VAL A 102 -2.23 8.71 6.51
CA VAL A 102 -1.33 7.58 6.21
C VAL A 102 -1.96 6.33 6.78
N CYS A 103 -2.41 5.43 5.90
CA CYS A 103 -3.18 4.27 6.31
C CYS A 103 -2.32 3.17 6.94
N GLU A 104 -2.92 2.48 7.90
CA GLU A 104 -2.35 1.28 8.49
C GLU A 104 -2.37 0.10 7.50
N GLU A 105 -1.57 -0.93 7.80
CA GLU A 105 -1.50 -2.14 6.96
C GLU A 105 -2.88 -2.74 6.72
N GLY A 106 -3.19 -3.01 5.45
CA GLY A 106 -4.48 -3.60 5.06
C GLY A 106 -5.60 -2.59 4.88
N TYR A 107 -5.32 -1.28 5.02
CA TYR A 107 -6.26 -0.21 4.75
C TYR A 107 -5.77 0.75 3.66
N GLY A 108 -6.71 1.38 2.96
CA GLY A 108 -6.48 2.37 1.92
C GLY A 108 -7.69 3.27 1.74
N GLY A 109 -7.69 4.06 0.67
CA GLY A 109 -8.66 5.14 0.50
C GLY A 109 -8.19 6.44 1.13
N ILE A 110 -8.94 7.53 0.89
CA ILE A 110 -8.52 8.89 1.28
C ILE A 110 -8.56 9.10 2.79
N ALA A 111 -9.48 8.41 3.48
CA ALA A 111 -9.66 8.42 4.91
C ALA A 111 -9.39 7.03 5.50
N CYS A 112 -8.61 6.17 4.85
CA CYS A 112 -8.32 4.81 5.32
C CYS A 112 -9.58 3.96 5.60
N GLU A 113 -10.63 4.20 4.81
CA GLU A 113 -11.95 3.58 4.92
C GLU A 113 -12.07 2.27 4.14
N LYS A 114 -11.18 2.03 3.17
CA LYS A 114 -11.19 0.83 2.32
C LYS A 114 -10.29 -0.24 2.91
N ARG A 115 -10.71 -1.50 2.84
CA ARG A 115 -9.88 -2.68 3.07
C ARG A 115 -9.09 -3.02 1.81
N LEU A 116 -7.78 -3.17 1.92
CA LEU A 116 -6.96 -3.60 0.79
C LEU A 116 -7.03 -5.12 0.61
N CYS A 117 -7.27 -5.55 -0.63
CA CYS A 117 -7.25 -6.98 -0.94
C CYS A 117 -5.83 -7.56 -0.99
N PRO A 118 -5.70 -8.88 -0.79
CA PRO A 118 -4.44 -9.58 -0.99
C PRO A 118 -3.88 -9.34 -2.38
N LYS A 119 -2.56 -9.26 -2.45
CA LYS A 119 -1.81 -9.14 -3.68
C LYS A 119 -1.02 -10.41 -3.92
N GLY A 120 -0.96 -10.84 -5.17
CA GLY A 120 -0.28 -12.05 -5.58
C GLY A 120 0.23 -11.96 -7.00
N ASP A 121 1.10 -12.89 -7.36
CA ASP A 121 1.54 -13.05 -8.75
C ASP A 121 0.42 -13.68 -9.58
N ASP A 122 0.35 -13.29 -10.84
CA ASP A 122 -0.66 -13.80 -11.76
C ASP A 122 -0.32 -15.27 -12.14
N PRO A 123 -1.18 -16.26 -11.84
CA PRO A 123 -0.89 -17.67 -12.11
C PRO A 123 -0.74 -18.04 -13.60
N MET A 124 -1.06 -17.13 -14.52
CA MET A 124 -0.88 -17.31 -15.95
C MET A 124 0.46 -16.76 -16.46
N THR A 125 1.27 -16.07 -15.63
CA THR A 125 2.61 -15.59 -16.01
C THR A 125 3.70 -16.67 -15.86
N VAL A 126 3.35 -17.81 -15.24
CA VAL A 126 4.23 -18.97 -15.02
C VAL A 126 4.78 -19.49 -16.35
N GLY A 127 6.03 -19.12 -16.67
CA GLY A 127 6.76 -19.61 -17.85
C GLY A 127 7.53 -18.57 -18.67
N LEU A 128 7.36 -17.27 -18.42
CA LEU A 128 8.08 -16.21 -19.16
C LEU A 128 9.26 -15.59 -18.39
N THR A 129 9.19 -15.61 -17.07
CA THR A 129 10.30 -15.41 -16.12
C THR A 129 9.97 -16.28 -14.91
N ALA A 130 10.89 -17.12 -14.42
CA ALA A 130 10.60 -17.88 -13.20
C ALA A 130 10.29 -16.88 -12.08
N SER A 131 9.10 -17.00 -11.47
CA SER A 131 8.67 -16.19 -10.32
C SER A 131 9.55 -16.54 -9.13
N VAL A 132 10.62 -15.76 -8.93
CA VAL A 132 11.62 -15.95 -7.90
C VAL A 132 11.10 -15.36 -6.59
N GLU A 133 11.22 -16.17 -5.54
CA GLU A 133 10.91 -15.76 -4.18
C GLU A 133 11.99 -14.83 -3.64
N GLU A 134 11.62 -13.92 -2.74
CA GLU A 134 12.62 -13.22 -1.97
C GLU A 134 13.27 -14.19 -0.99
N VAL A 135 14.58 -14.39 -1.15
CA VAL A 135 15.39 -15.26 -0.29
C VAL A 135 16.55 -14.45 0.27
N GLN A 136 16.63 -14.37 1.60
CA GLN A 136 17.76 -13.80 2.31
C GLN A 136 18.42 -14.90 3.16
N MET A 137 19.72 -14.78 3.42
CA MET A 137 20.44 -15.77 4.21
C MET A 137 21.20 -15.11 5.35
N ILE A 138 21.40 -15.86 6.43
CA ILE A 138 22.30 -15.51 7.52
C ILE A 138 23.45 -16.51 7.49
N ASP A 139 24.62 -16.02 7.14
CA ASP A 139 25.88 -16.74 7.38
C ASP A 139 26.25 -16.52 8.84
N CYS A 140 26.42 -17.61 9.60
CA CYS A 140 26.83 -17.51 10.99
C CYS A 140 27.93 -18.51 11.35
N LEU A 141 29.17 -18.01 11.32
CA LEU A 141 30.32 -18.68 11.89
C LEU A 141 30.75 -17.90 13.13
N CYS A 142 30.82 -18.56 14.29
CA CYS A 142 31.21 -17.95 15.56
C CYS A 142 32.49 -18.59 16.11
N THR A 143 33.36 -17.77 16.70
CA THR A 143 34.52 -18.24 17.47
C THR A 143 34.20 -18.35 18.95
N SER A 144 33.23 -17.56 19.42
CA SER A 144 32.58 -17.74 20.72
C SER A 144 31.07 -17.82 20.51
N CYS A 145 30.58 -19.05 20.42
CA CYS A 145 29.15 -19.34 20.28
C CYS A 145 28.49 -19.31 21.66
N LYS A 146 28.17 -18.09 22.12
CA LYS A 146 27.42 -17.79 23.35
C LYS A 146 26.38 -16.73 23.02
N GLY A 147 25.29 -16.67 23.79
CA GLY A 147 24.25 -15.69 23.52
C GLY A 147 23.51 -15.98 22.22
N GLY A 148 23.41 -14.98 21.33
CA GLY A 148 22.59 -15.09 20.13
C GLY A 148 22.57 -13.83 19.28
N LEU A 149 21.53 -13.69 18.46
CA LEU A 149 21.28 -12.47 17.68
C LEU A 149 19.80 -12.10 17.71
N TYR A 150 19.53 -10.85 17.40
CA TYR A 150 18.20 -10.33 17.12
C TYR A 150 18.09 -10.11 15.62
N ILE A 151 16.99 -10.51 15.01
CA ILE A 151 16.66 -10.15 13.63
C ILE A 151 15.75 -8.94 13.68
N SER A 152 16.03 -7.91 12.86
CA SER A 152 15.16 -6.74 12.72
C SER A 152 14.72 -6.57 11.27
N PHE A 153 13.43 -6.31 11.08
CA PHE A 153 12.78 -6.16 9.78
C PHE A 153 11.65 -5.13 9.88
N LYS A 154 11.62 -4.15 8.96
CA LYS A 154 10.57 -3.10 8.86
C LYS A 154 10.19 -2.47 10.22
N GLY A 155 11.19 -2.09 11.02
CA GLY A 155 10.99 -1.41 12.30
C GLY A 155 10.64 -2.33 13.49
N GLN A 156 10.48 -3.63 13.27
CA GLN A 156 10.28 -4.62 14.34
C GLN A 156 11.53 -5.46 14.56
N GLN A 157 11.66 -6.02 15.77
CA GLN A 157 12.80 -6.84 16.17
C GLN A 157 12.31 -8.08 16.93
N THR A 158 12.92 -9.23 16.65
CA THR A 158 12.63 -10.45 17.40
C THR A 158 13.14 -10.32 18.84
N PRO A 159 12.65 -11.15 19.78
CA PRO A 159 13.42 -11.49 20.97
C PRO A 159 14.78 -12.11 20.60
N LEU A 160 15.68 -12.24 21.58
CA LEU A 160 17.00 -12.86 21.37
C LEU A 160 16.80 -14.29 20.83
N ILE A 161 17.38 -14.56 19.66
CA ILE A 161 17.45 -15.88 19.05
C ILE A 161 18.78 -16.50 19.49
N PRO A 162 18.78 -17.58 20.29
CA PRO A 162 20.00 -18.25 20.73
C PRO A 162 20.88 -18.69 19.56
N PHE A 163 22.21 -18.71 19.74
CA PHE A 163 23.15 -19.10 18.68
C PHE A 163 22.91 -20.53 18.16
N ASP A 164 22.38 -21.41 19.00
CA ASP A 164 22.05 -22.81 18.72
C ASP A 164 20.58 -23.01 18.34
N ALA A 165 19.85 -21.93 18.03
CA ALA A 165 18.46 -22.00 17.62
C ALA A 165 18.25 -22.90 16.40
N SER A 166 17.15 -23.65 16.44
CA SER A 166 16.65 -24.41 15.30
C SER A 166 15.92 -23.51 14.30
N ALA A 167 15.71 -24.01 13.08
CA ALA A 167 15.00 -23.29 12.04
C ALA A 167 13.56 -22.95 12.46
N GLU A 168 12.88 -23.85 13.18
CA GLU A 168 11.51 -23.67 13.65
C GLU A 168 11.38 -22.53 14.66
N LEU A 169 12.36 -22.39 15.56
CA LEU A 169 12.38 -21.28 16.51
C LEU A 169 12.55 -19.95 15.77
N ILE A 170 13.47 -19.89 14.79
CA ILE A 170 13.69 -18.67 13.99
C ILE A 170 12.41 -18.32 13.21
N GLN A 171 11.81 -19.30 12.55
CA GLN A 171 10.55 -19.14 11.80
C GLN A 171 9.44 -18.62 12.71
N PHE A 172 9.26 -19.22 13.89
CA PHE A 172 8.27 -18.79 14.86
C PHE A 172 8.50 -17.35 15.33
N ARG A 173 9.75 -16.93 15.55
CA ARG A 173 10.06 -15.54 15.95
C ARG A 173 9.79 -14.55 14.82
N MET A 174 10.14 -14.90 13.58
CA MET A 174 9.92 -14.05 12.42
C MET A 174 8.43 -13.94 12.05
N SER A 175 7.63 -14.99 12.26
CA SER A 175 6.19 -14.96 12.02
C SER A 175 5.42 -14.06 13.00
N GLN A 176 6.08 -13.55 14.05
CA GLN A 176 5.49 -12.53 14.94
C GLN A 176 5.62 -11.10 14.39
N PHE A 177 6.37 -10.89 13.30
CA PHE A 177 6.39 -9.58 12.66
C PHE A 177 5.06 -9.30 11.98
N THR A 178 4.47 -8.14 12.23
CA THR A 178 3.16 -7.75 11.68
C THR A 178 3.18 -7.72 10.15
N SER A 179 4.32 -7.32 9.59
CA SER A 179 4.55 -7.24 8.15
C SER A 179 4.90 -8.58 7.49
N ILE A 180 4.95 -9.70 8.23
CA ILE A 180 5.17 -11.05 7.69
C ILE A 180 3.95 -11.89 8.01
N LYS A 181 3.21 -12.31 6.98
CA LYS A 181 2.11 -13.27 7.15
C LYS A 181 2.60 -14.71 7.04
N GLN A 182 3.60 -14.94 6.19
CA GLN A 182 4.16 -16.27 5.98
C GLN A 182 5.64 -16.18 5.60
N VAL A 183 6.45 -16.97 6.31
CA VAL A 183 7.90 -17.10 6.10
C VAL A 183 8.29 -18.55 6.30
N ILE A 184 9.20 -19.04 5.48
CA ILE A 184 9.82 -20.35 5.64
C ILE A 184 11.28 -20.13 6.00
N VAL A 185 11.76 -20.79 7.04
CA VAL A 185 13.16 -20.75 7.46
C VAL A 185 13.72 -22.15 7.45
N ASP A 186 14.87 -22.32 6.81
CA ASP A 186 15.59 -23.58 6.70
C ASP A 186 17.06 -23.36 7.09
N ILE A 187 17.67 -24.31 7.79
CA ILE A 187 19.14 -24.33 7.96
C ILE A 187 19.69 -25.23 6.86
N VAL A 188 20.21 -24.60 5.81
CA VAL A 188 20.66 -25.27 4.57
C VAL A 188 22.15 -25.68 4.61
N GLU A 189 22.85 -25.23 5.65
CA GLU A 189 24.19 -25.71 6.02
C GLU A 189 24.34 -25.70 7.54
N GLY A 190 24.83 -26.80 8.13
CA GLY A 190 24.90 -27.03 9.57
C GLY A 190 23.58 -27.55 10.16
N THR A 191 23.50 -27.62 11.50
CA THR A 191 22.33 -28.17 12.24
C THR A 191 21.65 -27.15 13.16
N GLN A 192 22.23 -25.96 13.28
CA GLN A 192 21.79 -24.87 14.16
C GLN A 192 22.21 -23.53 13.56
N MET A 193 21.61 -22.43 14.02
CA MET A 193 21.79 -21.10 13.42
C MET A 193 23.26 -20.69 13.27
N CYS A 194 24.08 -20.90 14.31
CA CYS A 194 25.48 -20.51 14.36
C CYS A 194 26.36 -21.65 14.89
N SER A 195 27.53 -21.86 14.29
CA SER A 195 28.47 -22.89 14.74
C SER A 195 29.93 -22.45 14.58
N ASN A 196 30.84 -23.22 15.19
CA ASN A 196 32.28 -22.99 15.04
C ASN A 196 32.79 -23.28 13.61
N THR A 197 32.07 -24.11 12.85
CA THR A 197 32.37 -24.46 11.46
C THR A 197 31.65 -23.57 10.46
N GLY A 198 30.70 -22.77 10.93
CA GLY A 198 29.79 -22.00 10.09
C GLY A 198 28.51 -22.74 9.77
N SER A 199 27.41 -22.00 9.75
CA SER A 199 26.07 -22.46 9.36
C SER A 199 25.43 -21.41 8.46
N VAL A 200 24.52 -21.84 7.58
CA VAL A 200 23.76 -20.96 6.69
C VAL A 200 22.28 -21.16 6.95
N THR A 201 21.63 -20.11 7.46
CA THR A 201 20.17 -20.06 7.64
C THR A 201 19.55 -19.34 6.46
N GLN A 202 18.69 -20.02 5.70
CA GLN A 202 17.93 -19.46 4.60
C GLN A 202 16.55 -19.02 5.08
N ILE A 203 16.16 -17.80 4.71
CA ILE A 203 14.88 -17.18 5.05
C ILE A 203 14.18 -16.85 3.73
N ARG A 204 13.04 -17.49 3.49
CA ARG A 204 12.20 -17.30 2.30
C ARG A 204 10.95 -16.53 2.68
N PHE A 205 10.75 -15.37 2.10
CA PHE A 205 9.55 -14.57 2.31
C PHE A 205 8.46 -15.07 1.36
N ILE A 206 7.42 -15.66 1.94
CA ILE A 206 6.27 -16.14 1.19
C ILE A 206 5.24 -15.01 1.05
N LEU A 207 4.91 -14.39 2.19
CA LEU A 207 4.05 -13.22 2.29
C LEU A 207 4.69 -12.28 3.31
N PRO A 208 5.24 -11.14 2.86
CA PRO A 208 4.98 -10.46 1.58
C PRO A 208 5.77 -11.04 0.40
N GLN A 209 5.18 -10.98 -0.80
CA GLN A 209 5.83 -11.33 -2.07
C GLN A 209 6.61 -10.13 -2.65
N GLY A 210 7.43 -10.37 -3.66
CA GLY A 210 8.25 -9.36 -4.34
C GLY A 210 9.49 -8.94 -3.53
N PRO A 211 10.25 -7.92 -4.00
CA PRO A 211 11.49 -7.49 -3.35
C PRO A 211 11.23 -7.03 -1.92
N GLN A 212 12.06 -7.48 -0.97
CA GLN A 212 12.00 -7.01 0.42
C GLN A 212 13.28 -6.27 0.82
N PRO A 213 13.21 -5.32 1.78
CA PRO A 213 14.41 -4.75 2.37
C PRO A 213 15.23 -5.84 3.06
N SER A 214 16.55 -5.70 3.05
CA SER A 214 17.45 -6.62 3.75
C SER A 214 17.16 -6.64 5.26
N ILE A 215 17.05 -7.82 5.85
CA ILE A 215 17.02 -7.96 7.31
C ILE A 215 18.32 -7.43 7.91
N SER A 216 18.23 -6.92 9.12
CA SER A 216 19.40 -6.54 9.91
C SER A 216 19.55 -7.47 11.10
N ILE A 217 20.79 -7.71 11.52
CA ILE A 217 21.09 -8.54 12.68
C ILE A 217 21.86 -7.75 13.73
N VAL A 218 21.49 -7.92 14.99
CA VAL A 218 22.19 -7.34 16.13
C VAL A 218 22.66 -8.49 17.03
N ARG A 219 23.97 -8.56 17.30
CA ARG A 219 24.55 -9.63 18.14
C ARG A 219 24.28 -9.34 19.62
N GLY A 220 23.94 -10.36 20.39
CA GLY A 220 23.63 -10.26 21.82
C GLY A 220 24.26 -11.37 22.64
N GLY A 221 24.42 -11.15 23.95
CA GLY A 221 24.82 -12.20 24.90
C GLY A 221 26.22 -12.80 24.66
N GLY A 222 27.11 -12.08 23.97
CA GLY A 222 28.49 -12.51 23.75
C GLY A 222 28.76 -13.26 22.45
N LEU A 223 27.78 -13.33 21.53
CA LEU A 223 27.98 -13.95 20.22
C LEU A 223 29.04 -13.19 19.41
N ARG A 224 30.16 -13.85 19.12
CA ARG A 224 31.31 -13.23 18.47
C ARG A 224 31.93 -14.13 17.41
N SER A 225 32.44 -13.49 16.37
CA SER A 225 33.32 -14.09 15.38
C SER A 225 34.52 -13.19 15.16
N THR A 226 35.69 -13.79 15.03
CA THR A 226 36.95 -13.12 14.69
C THR A 226 37.50 -13.59 13.35
N MET A 227 36.80 -14.51 12.66
CA MET A 227 37.21 -14.99 11.34
C MET A 227 36.64 -14.07 10.26
N LYS A 228 37.53 -13.44 9.50
CA LYS A 228 37.20 -12.74 8.24
C LYS A 228 37.72 -13.60 7.07
N PRO A 229 36.97 -13.75 5.96
CA PRO A 229 35.71 -13.07 5.64
C PRO A 229 34.45 -13.74 6.21
N HIS A 230 34.55 -14.96 6.75
CA HIS A 230 33.43 -15.77 7.26
C HIS A 230 32.94 -15.29 8.65
N ASP A 231 32.32 -14.11 8.67
CA ASP A 231 31.73 -13.48 9.86
C ASP A 231 30.21 -13.65 9.88
N ILE A 232 29.58 -13.29 10.99
CA ILE A 232 28.12 -13.32 11.16
C ILE A 232 27.51 -12.18 10.34
N SER A 233 26.82 -12.52 9.25
CA SER A 233 26.39 -11.54 8.27
C SER A 233 25.16 -11.97 7.46
N VAL A 234 24.39 -10.99 6.99
CA VAL A 234 23.20 -11.20 6.15
C VAL A 234 23.59 -11.14 4.68
N ARG A 235 23.12 -12.08 3.86
CA ARG A 235 23.25 -12.09 2.40
C ARG A 235 21.88 -11.83 1.78
N SER A 236 21.79 -10.87 0.87
CA SER A 236 20.53 -10.50 0.20
C SER A 236 20.80 -10.00 -1.22
N LYS A 237 19.76 -9.87 -2.04
CA LYS A 237 19.85 -9.24 -3.38
C LYS A 237 20.89 -9.87 -4.30
N GLY A 238 20.86 -11.20 -4.43
CA GLY A 238 21.76 -11.94 -5.32
C GLY A 238 23.14 -12.27 -4.76
N GLN A 239 23.42 -11.89 -3.51
CA GLN A 239 24.69 -12.24 -2.84
C GLN A 239 24.77 -13.74 -2.56
N PHE A 240 25.97 -14.32 -2.72
CA PHE A 240 26.27 -15.70 -2.34
C PHE A 240 26.67 -15.82 -0.86
N SER A 241 26.50 -17.01 -0.29
CA SER A 241 26.99 -17.32 1.07
C SER A 241 28.51 -17.44 1.09
N LEU A 242 29.14 -16.79 2.06
CA LEU A 242 30.57 -16.90 2.30
C LEU A 242 30.92 -18.25 2.93
N ILE A 243 30.01 -18.90 3.65
CA ILE A 243 30.25 -20.22 4.27
C ILE A 243 30.11 -21.33 3.22
N LYS A 244 29.09 -21.24 2.35
CA LYS A 244 28.85 -22.22 1.29
C LYS A 244 28.51 -21.52 -0.03
N HIS A 245 29.54 -21.32 -0.86
CA HIS A 245 29.50 -20.54 -2.11
C HIS A 245 28.51 -21.05 -3.17
N SER A 246 27.97 -22.27 -3.03
CA SER A 246 26.92 -22.78 -3.91
C SER A 246 25.52 -22.25 -3.56
N LEU A 247 25.36 -21.54 -2.45
CA LEU A 247 24.08 -20.99 -1.99
C LEU A 247 24.00 -19.50 -2.31
N PHE A 248 22.85 -19.06 -2.80
CA PHE A 248 22.59 -17.69 -3.24
C PHE A 248 21.31 -17.16 -2.59
N SER A 249 21.35 -15.87 -2.25
CA SER A 249 20.15 -15.10 -1.97
C SER A 249 19.51 -14.67 -3.29
N TYR A 250 18.21 -14.37 -3.27
CA TYR A 250 17.47 -13.97 -4.45
C TYR A 250 16.62 -12.76 -4.12
N GLU A 251 16.63 -11.76 -5.00
CA GLU A 251 15.65 -10.67 -4.94
C GLU A 251 14.35 -11.17 -5.57
N GLY A 252 13.26 -11.11 -4.81
CA GLY A 252 11.97 -11.56 -5.28
C GLY A 252 11.50 -10.71 -6.47
N ASN A 253 10.99 -11.32 -7.54
CA ASN A 253 10.52 -10.59 -8.72
C ASN A 253 9.01 -10.74 -8.96
N ARG A 254 8.30 -11.36 -8.01
CA ARG A 254 6.85 -11.57 -8.10
C ARG A 254 6.10 -10.25 -8.10
N ASN A 255 5.18 -10.12 -9.05
CA ASN A 255 4.31 -8.97 -9.13
C ASN A 255 3.31 -9.00 -7.98
N LEU A 256 3.06 -7.85 -7.36
CA LEU A 256 2.04 -7.69 -6.32
C LEU A 256 0.76 -7.16 -6.97
N LEU A 257 0.09 -8.02 -7.75
CA LEU A 257 -1.16 -7.66 -8.42
C LEU A 257 -2.32 -7.90 -7.46
N GLU A 258 -3.21 -6.92 -7.33
CA GLU A 258 -4.43 -7.07 -6.54
C GLU A 258 -5.24 -8.26 -7.05
N CYS A 259 -5.62 -9.15 -6.13
CA CYS A 259 -6.32 -10.39 -6.44
C CYS A 259 -5.63 -11.22 -7.54
N SER A 260 -4.30 -11.17 -7.60
CA SER A 260 -3.48 -11.85 -8.61
C SER A 260 -3.91 -11.55 -10.05
N ASN A 261 -4.56 -10.40 -10.28
CA ASN A 261 -5.20 -10.03 -11.55
C ASN A 261 -6.26 -11.05 -12.02
N ARG A 262 -6.82 -11.85 -11.10
CA ARG A 262 -7.78 -12.94 -11.35
C ARG A 262 -9.03 -12.88 -10.48
N GLY A 263 -9.33 -11.69 -9.99
CA GLY A 263 -10.59 -11.37 -9.33
C GLY A 263 -10.77 -9.86 -9.22
N VAL A 264 -11.91 -9.48 -8.68
CA VAL A 264 -12.23 -8.09 -8.31
C VAL A 264 -12.15 -7.96 -6.80
N CYS A 265 -11.59 -6.85 -6.31
CA CYS A 265 -11.51 -6.59 -4.88
C CYS A 265 -12.82 -6.00 -4.36
N ASP A 266 -13.41 -6.64 -3.34
CA ASP A 266 -14.41 -5.99 -2.50
C ASP A 266 -13.69 -5.18 -1.42
N TYR A 267 -13.57 -3.87 -1.62
CA TYR A 267 -12.92 -2.95 -0.70
C TYR A 267 -13.67 -2.74 0.62
N SER A 268 -14.90 -3.23 0.77
CA SER A 268 -15.62 -3.19 2.04
C SER A 268 -15.17 -4.31 2.98
N THR A 269 -14.86 -5.49 2.42
CA THR A 269 -14.45 -6.67 3.16
C THR A 269 -12.95 -6.98 3.08
N GLY A 270 -12.26 -6.48 2.04
CA GLY A 270 -10.88 -6.82 1.71
C GLY A 270 -10.73 -8.22 1.09
N MET A 271 -11.82 -8.79 0.57
CA MET A 271 -11.83 -10.12 -0.03
C MET A 271 -11.84 -10.04 -1.56
N CYS A 272 -11.09 -10.93 -2.19
CA CYS A 272 -11.10 -11.06 -3.64
C CYS A 272 -12.25 -11.95 -4.12
N GLU A 273 -13.07 -11.42 -5.01
CA GLU A 273 -14.05 -12.17 -5.78
C GLU A 273 -13.37 -12.79 -6.99
N CYS A 274 -12.95 -14.05 -6.86
CA CYS A 274 -12.19 -14.72 -7.92
C CYS A 274 -13.04 -15.03 -9.14
N PHE A 275 -12.48 -14.74 -10.31
CA PHE A 275 -13.03 -15.22 -11.57
C PHE A 275 -13.05 -16.75 -11.58
N ARG A 276 -13.98 -17.32 -12.35
CA ARG A 276 -14.08 -18.77 -12.51
C ARG A 276 -12.72 -19.36 -12.89
N GLY A 277 -12.42 -20.59 -12.47
CA GLY A 277 -11.12 -21.20 -12.74
C GLY A 277 -9.97 -20.73 -11.84
N PHE A 278 -10.19 -19.69 -11.02
CA PHE A 278 -9.26 -19.22 -10.00
C PHE A 278 -9.86 -19.27 -8.59
N ARG A 279 -9.02 -19.56 -7.60
CA ARG A 279 -9.37 -19.63 -6.17
C ARG A 279 -8.19 -19.20 -5.31
N SER A 280 -8.41 -19.19 -4.00
CA SER A 280 -7.38 -18.99 -2.98
C SER A 280 -6.14 -19.83 -3.22
N SER A 281 -4.97 -19.21 -3.05
CA SER A 281 -3.68 -19.84 -3.26
C SER A 281 -2.91 -20.08 -1.96
N ASP A 282 -1.80 -20.79 -2.06
CA ASP A 282 -0.77 -20.92 -1.02
C ASP A 282 0.29 -19.81 -1.09
N GLY A 283 0.08 -18.78 -1.92
CA GLY A 283 1.05 -17.76 -2.27
C GLY A 283 2.05 -18.19 -3.36
N PHE A 284 1.93 -19.42 -3.89
CA PHE A 284 2.82 -20.02 -4.90
C PHE A 284 2.11 -20.48 -6.16
N GLY A 285 0.85 -20.09 -6.32
CA GLY A 285 0.01 -20.58 -7.40
C GLY A 285 -0.44 -22.03 -7.22
N GLY A 286 -0.21 -22.62 -6.04
CA GLY A 286 -0.81 -23.87 -5.59
C GLY A 286 -2.09 -23.60 -4.79
N ASN A 287 -2.85 -24.65 -4.49
CA ASN A 287 -4.08 -24.55 -3.71
C ASN A 287 -3.77 -24.17 -2.25
N GLY A 288 -4.44 -23.16 -1.70
CA GLY A 288 -4.24 -22.74 -0.32
C GLY A 288 -5.35 -21.84 0.21
N THR A 289 -5.07 -21.16 1.31
CA THR A 289 -6.06 -20.36 2.06
C THR A 289 -5.91 -18.85 1.85
N VAL A 290 -4.88 -18.39 1.14
CA VAL A 290 -4.68 -16.97 0.83
C VAL A 290 -5.77 -16.54 -0.15
N PRO A 291 -6.67 -15.60 0.18
CA PRO A 291 -7.80 -15.25 -0.69
C PRO A 291 -7.36 -14.25 -1.78
N ASP A 292 -6.39 -14.64 -2.59
CA ASP A 292 -5.71 -13.81 -3.61
C ASP A 292 -6.04 -14.19 -5.05
N CYS A 293 -6.89 -15.20 -5.28
CA CYS A 293 -7.18 -15.75 -6.62
C CYS A 293 -5.94 -16.25 -7.38
N GLY A 294 -4.86 -16.57 -6.66
CA GLY A 294 -3.60 -17.00 -7.24
C GLY A 294 -3.59 -18.47 -7.67
N TYR A 295 -4.58 -19.29 -7.30
CA TYR A 295 -4.59 -20.71 -7.66
C TYR A 295 -5.48 -20.97 -8.88
N ARG A 296 -4.86 -21.42 -9.98
CA ARG A 296 -5.58 -21.85 -11.19
C ARG A 296 -5.96 -23.32 -11.10
N TYR A 297 -7.25 -23.60 -10.93
CA TYR A 297 -7.79 -24.97 -10.89
C TYR A 297 -8.42 -25.41 -12.22
N LEU A 298 -8.63 -24.49 -13.18
CA LEU A 298 -9.07 -24.77 -14.56
C LEU A 298 -8.30 -23.89 -15.56
N ASP A 299 -7.89 -24.47 -16.69
CA ASP A 299 -7.12 -23.75 -17.73
C ASP A 299 -8.02 -23.06 -18.79
N ILE A 300 -9.19 -23.63 -19.09
CA ILE A 300 -10.18 -23.04 -20.00
C ILE A 300 -11.53 -23.11 -19.29
N MET A 301 -12.23 -21.97 -19.25
CA MET A 301 -13.53 -21.87 -18.63
C MET A 301 -14.61 -22.04 -19.70
N GLN A 302 -15.54 -22.96 -19.46
CA GLN A 302 -16.73 -23.13 -20.30
C GLN A 302 -17.93 -22.49 -19.62
N TYR A 303 -18.53 -21.52 -20.28
CA TYR A 303 -19.71 -20.80 -19.85
C TYR A 303 -20.87 -21.18 -20.75
N THR A 304 -21.88 -21.85 -20.19
CA THR A 304 -23.10 -22.19 -20.91
C THR A 304 -24.25 -21.35 -20.38
N SER A 305 -24.81 -20.51 -21.25
CA SER A 305 -25.91 -19.59 -20.95
C SER A 305 -26.82 -19.52 -22.17
N ALA A 306 -28.14 -19.60 -21.97
CA ALA A 306 -29.14 -19.57 -23.04
C ALA A 306 -28.85 -20.53 -24.23
N GLY A 307 -28.19 -21.67 -23.97
CA GLY A 307 -27.84 -22.68 -24.99
C GLY A 307 -26.56 -22.38 -25.78
N VAL A 308 -25.87 -21.27 -25.52
CA VAL A 308 -24.57 -20.92 -26.12
C VAL A 308 -23.46 -21.30 -25.15
N THR A 309 -22.46 -22.06 -25.61
CA THR A 309 -21.27 -22.39 -24.83
C THR A 309 -20.09 -21.56 -25.32
N ILE A 310 -19.54 -20.73 -24.43
CA ILE A 310 -18.34 -19.92 -24.66
C ILE A 310 -17.17 -20.62 -23.96
N ALA A 311 -16.08 -20.84 -24.67
CA ALA A 311 -14.83 -21.33 -24.11
C ALA A 311 -13.78 -20.22 -24.21
N THR A 312 -13.34 -19.70 -23.06
CA THR A 312 -12.36 -18.60 -22.99
C THR A 312 -11.50 -18.75 -21.74
N ARG A 313 -10.32 -18.14 -21.75
CA ARG A 313 -9.48 -17.96 -20.55
C ARG A 313 -9.72 -16.64 -19.84
N CYS A 314 -10.46 -15.73 -20.44
CA CYS A 314 -10.77 -14.42 -19.86
C CYS A 314 -11.98 -14.47 -18.93
N PRO A 315 -12.10 -13.49 -18.02
CA PRO A 315 -13.31 -13.32 -17.22
C PRO A 315 -14.53 -13.08 -18.10
N VAL A 316 -15.66 -13.61 -17.64
CA VAL A 316 -16.97 -13.49 -18.28
C VAL A 316 -17.96 -13.07 -17.20
N ASP A 317 -18.75 -12.05 -17.50
CA ASP A 317 -19.78 -11.54 -16.58
C ASP A 317 -21.02 -12.45 -16.52
N SER A 318 -22.02 -12.07 -15.72
CA SER A 318 -23.29 -12.80 -15.60
C SER A 318 -24.11 -12.83 -16.89
N ASP A 319 -23.88 -11.88 -17.80
CA ASP A 319 -24.56 -11.74 -19.09
C ASP A 319 -23.78 -12.40 -20.24
N ASN A 320 -22.78 -13.22 -19.90
CA ASN A 320 -21.97 -13.98 -20.83
C ASN A 320 -21.05 -13.12 -21.72
N GLN A 321 -20.73 -11.90 -21.31
CA GLN A 321 -19.81 -11.02 -22.03
C GLN A 321 -18.38 -11.22 -21.53
N ILE A 322 -17.48 -11.50 -22.47
CA ILE A 322 -16.04 -11.57 -22.21
C ILE A 322 -15.53 -10.17 -21.86
N CYS A 323 -14.74 -10.05 -20.80
CA CYS A 323 -14.26 -8.75 -20.30
C CYS A 323 -15.40 -7.76 -20.04
N SER A 324 -16.52 -8.25 -19.52
CA SER A 324 -17.74 -7.47 -19.24
C SER A 324 -18.27 -6.68 -20.44
N GLY A 325 -17.91 -7.08 -21.67
CA GLY A 325 -18.22 -6.35 -22.90
C GLY A 325 -17.39 -5.08 -23.14
N ASN A 326 -16.50 -4.73 -22.20
CA ASN A 326 -15.77 -3.46 -22.15
C ASN A 326 -14.26 -3.62 -22.33
N GLY A 327 -13.82 -4.73 -22.92
CA GLY A 327 -12.41 -4.95 -23.18
C GLY A 327 -12.12 -6.00 -24.24
N ILE A 328 -10.86 -6.08 -24.62
CA ILE A 328 -10.35 -7.08 -25.55
C ILE A 328 -9.64 -8.16 -24.74
N CYS A 329 -10.07 -9.41 -24.94
CA CYS A 329 -9.45 -10.55 -24.28
C CYS A 329 -8.12 -10.94 -24.93
N ASN A 330 -7.10 -11.15 -24.09
CA ASN A 330 -5.89 -11.87 -24.47
C ASN A 330 -6.01 -13.34 -24.04
N GLU A 331 -6.41 -14.21 -24.96
CA GLU A 331 -6.60 -15.65 -24.67
C GLU A 331 -5.33 -16.39 -24.25
N ALA A 332 -4.14 -15.90 -24.62
CA ALA A 332 -2.89 -16.53 -24.19
C ALA A 332 -2.67 -16.34 -22.69
N ARG A 333 -3.06 -15.18 -22.15
CA ARG A 333 -2.87 -14.79 -20.75
C ARG A 333 -4.13 -14.89 -19.90
N GLY A 334 -5.31 -14.94 -20.51
CA GLY A 334 -6.60 -14.84 -19.79
C GLY A 334 -6.80 -13.47 -19.14
N THR A 335 -6.26 -12.40 -19.73
CA THR A 335 -6.33 -11.03 -19.20
C THR A 335 -7.11 -10.12 -20.15
N CYS A 336 -7.85 -9.18 -19.59
CA CYS A 336 -8.58 -8.17 -20.36
C CYS A 336 -7.77 -6.88 -20.51
N THR A 337 -7.70 -6.35 -21.72
CA THR A 337 -7.28 -4.97 -21.96
C THR A 337 -8.54 -4.12 -22.06
N CYS A 338 -8.79 -3.29 -21.05
CA CYS A 338 -10.02 -2.52 -20.98
C CYS A 338 -10.06 -1.37 -21.97
N ASN A 339 -11.27 -1.08 -22.45
CA ASN A 339 -11.57 0.12 -23.22
C ASN A 339 -11.31 1.36 -22.37
N ALA A 340 -11.07 2.51 -23.03
CA ALA A 340 -10.85 3.76 -22.31
C ALA A 340 -12.03 4.08 -21.37
N GLY A 341 -11.72 4.45 -20.13
CA GLY A 341 -12.72 4.71 -19.09
C GLY A 341 -13.16 3.48 -18.29
N TYR A 342 -12.67 2.29 -18.61
CA TYR A 342 -12.91 1.06 -17.84
C TYR A 342 -11.61 0.56 -17.19
N GLY A 343 -11.74 -0.03 -16.00
CA GLY A 343 -10.68 -0.57 -15.15
C GLY A 343 -11.11 -1.92 -14.59
N SER A 344 -10.49 -2.38 -13.49
CA SER A 344 -10.56 -3.76 -12.97
C SER A 344 -9.98 -4.83 -13.91
N ALA A 345 -9.79 -6.04 -13.40
CA ALA A 345 -9.21 -7.15 -14.15
C ALA A 345 -10.17 -7.74 -15.23
N ASP A 346 -11.47 -7.44 -15.13
CA ASP A 346 -12.53 -7.86 -16.04
C ASP A 346 -13.23 -6.71 -16.78
N CYS A 347 -12.76 -5.47 -16.65
CA CYS A 347 -13.34 -4.30 -17.32
C CYS A 347 -14.78 -3.98 -16.90
N SER A 348 -15.20 -4.44 -15.72
CA SER A 348 -16.55 -4.18 -15.19
C SER A 348 -16.68 -2.80 -14.55
N GLN A 349 -15.59 -2.24 -14.03
CA GLN A 349 -15.59 -0.98 -13.29
C GLN A 349 -15.22 0.19 -14.19
N LEU A 350 -15.87 1.34 -14.03
CA LEU A 350 -15.43 2.59 -14.64
C LEU A 350 -14.26 3.18 -13.85
N THR A 351 -13.31 3.77 -14.57
CA THR A 351 -12.22 4.55 -13.97
C THR A 351 -12.64 6.00 -13.81
N CYS A 352 -12.23 6.61 -12.71
CA CYS A 352 -12.43 8.03 -12.53
C CYS A 352 -11.26 8.85 -13.06
N LEU A 353 -11.52 10.13 -13.30
CA LEU A 353 -10.50 11.06 -13.78
C LEU A 353 -9.48 11.38 -12.68
N SER A 354 -8.21 11.49 -13.09
CA SER A 354 -7.10 11.81 -12.19
C SER A 354 -6.60 13.25 -12.36
N SER A 355 -6.09 13.82 -11.27
CA SER A 355 -5.46 15.14 -11.21
C SER A 355 -4.32 15.13 -10.19
N PHE A 356 -3.58 16.24 -10.05
CA PHE A 356 -2.59 16.37 -8.98
C PHE A 356 -3.25 16.17 -7.61
N ALA A 357 -2.60 15.37 -6.76
CA ALA A 357 -3.07 15.11 -5.41
C ALA A 357 -2.93 16.36 -4.54
N TRP A 358 -3.92 16.63 -3.69
CA TRP A 358 -3.79 17.67 -2.65
C TRP A 358 -2.92 17.23 -1.48
N PHE A 359 -2.97 15.94 -1.14
CA PHE A 359 -2.12 15.30 -0.14
C PHE A 359 -1.67 13.95 -0.69
N GLY A 360 -0.38 13.63 -0.56
CA GLY A 360 0.20 12.40 -1.12
C GLY A 360 1.72 12.43 -1.10
N ASN A 361 2.34 11.43 -1.72
CA ASN A 361 3.80 11.39 -1.82
C ASN A 361 4.27 12.51 -2.76
N ILE A 362 5.20 13.33 -2.29
CA ILE A 362 5.81 14.44 -3.02
C ILE A 362 7.24 14.00 -3.30
N ASN A 363 7.53 13.56 -4.53
CA ASN A 363 8.94 13.42 -4.93
C ASN A 363 9.62 14.81 -5.01
N SER A 364 10.93 14.86 -5.25
CA SER A 364 11.67 16.13 -5.38
C SER A 364 11.16 17.10 -6.47
N GLU A 365 10.17 16.69 -7.29
CA GLU A 365 9.47 17.53 -8.27
C GLU A 365 7.99 17.81 -7.92
N HIS A 366 7.53 17.45 -6.72
CA HIS A 366 6.16 17.63 -6.24
C HIS A 366 5.09 16.84 -7.02
N ARG A 367 5.39 15.59 -7.40
CA ARG A 367 4.43 14.68 -8.07
C ARG A 367 4.10 13.46 -7.21
N SER A 368 2.82 13.06 -7.25
CA SER A 368 2.28 11.79 -6.73
C SER A 368 3.04 10.58 -7.32
N LEU A 369 3.20 9.50 -6.57
CA LEU A 369 4.00 8.31 -6.94
C LEU A 369 3.37 7.36 -7.97
N ASP A 370 2.20 7.67 -8.54
CA ASP A 370 1.88 6.97 -9.78
C ASP A 370 2.86 7.42 -10.88
N SER A 371 3.15 6.55 -11.85
CA SER A 371 4.11 6.88 -12.93
C SER A 371 3.70 8.09 -13.78
N SER A 372 2.51 8.66 -13.55
CA SER A 372 1.95 9.83 -14.22
C SER A 372 1.98 11.11 -13.36
N GLY A 373 2.26 11.03 -12.06
CA GLY A 373 2.20 12.15 -11.13
C GLY A 373 0.81 12.55 -10.66
N LEU A 374 -0.23 11.75 -10.93
CA LEU A 374 -1.63 12.08 -10.66
C LEU A 374 -2.21 11.17 -9.55
N ALA A 375 -3.40 11.53 -9.09
CA ALA A 375 -4.21 10.74 -8.18
C ALA A 375 -5.64 10.75 -8.68
N GLU A 376 -6.29 9.59 -8.66
CA GLU A 376 -7.71 9.45 -8.92
C GLU A 376 -8.50 10.38 -7.99
N CYS A 377 -9.41 11.16 -8.56
CA CYS A 377 -10.18 12.16 -7.81
C CYS A 377 -9.32 13.12 -6.95
N ALA A 378 -8.15 13.49 -7.46
CA ALA A 378 -7.17 14.38 -6.82
C ALA A 378 -6.76 13.94 -5.40
N GLY A 379 -6.94 12.66 -5.06
CA GLY A 379 -6.64 12.13 -3.73
C GLY A 379 -7.53 12.68 -2.60
N VAL A 380 -8.63 13.37 -2.93
CA VAL A 380 -9.56 13.96 -1.95
C VAL A 380 -11.02 13.61 -2.20
N GLY A 381 -11.33 13.04 -3.37
CA GLY A 381 -12.64 12.46 -3.66
C GLY A 381 -12.62 10.95 -3.69
N THR A 382 -13.81 10.37 -3.64
CA THR A 382 -14.04 8.94 -3.84
C THR A 382 -14.46 8.70 -5.28
N CYS A 383 -13.83 7.75 -5.96
CA CYS A 383 -14.33 7.28 -7.25
C CYS A 383 -15.57 6.41 -7.06
N ASP A 384 -16.66 6.80 -7.70
CA ASP A 384 -17.81 5.93 -7.93
C ASP A 384 -17.55 5.13 -9.21
N THR A 385 -17.23 3.84 -9.04
CA THR A 385 -16.87 2.94 -10.14
C THR A 385 -18.07 2.53 -11.01
N ASP A 386 -19.30 2.79 -10.58
CA ASP A 386 -20.50 2.49 -11.37
C ASP A 386 -20.80 3.62 -12.36
N THR A 387 -20.39 4.85 -12.01
CA THR A 387 -20.63 6.06 -12.82
C THR A 387 -19.36 6.64 -13.43
N GLY A 388 -18.18 6.27 -12.95
CA GLY A 388 -16.89 6.84 -13.35
C GLY A 388 -16.72 8.30 -12.89
N THR A 389 -17.49 8.72 -11.87
CA THR A 389 -17.49 10.10 -11.39
C THR A 389 -16.82 10.23 -10.03
N CYS A 390 -16.10 11.33 -9.84
CA CYS A 390 -15.55 11.68 -8.55
C CYS A 390 -16.63 12.31 -7.67
N ILE A 391 -16.92 11.66 -6.54
CA ILE A 391 -17.89 12.09 -5.54
C ILE A 391 -17.19 12.44 -4.22
N ASN A 392 -17.91 13.08 -3.30
CA ASN A 392 -17.42 13.40 -1.95
C ASN A 392 -16.07 14.15 -1.92
N CYS A 393 -15.81 15.02 -2.88
CA CYS A 393 -14.61 15.84 -2.96
C CYS A 393 -14.36 16.61 -1.64
N GLY A 394 -13.46 16.11 -0.80
CA GLY A 394 -13.15 16.65 0.53
C GLY A 394 -13.80 15.95 1.71
N GLY A 395 -14.10 14.65 1.65
CA GLY A 395 -14.49 13.88 2.84
C GLY A 395 -15.67 14.47 3.62
N HIS A 396 -16.69 14.94 2.90
CA HIS A 396 -17.91 15.61 3.38
C HIS A 396 -17.82 17.11 3.72
N TRP A 397 -16.65 17.74 3.64
CA TRP A 397 -16.52 19.19 3.92
C TRP A 397 -17.03 20.08 2.78
N GLY A 398 -17.16 19.54 1.55
CA GLY A 398 -17.69 20.26 0.39
C GLY A 398 -16.82 21.42 -0.10
N VAL A 399 -15.52 21.41 0.23
CA VAL A 399 -14.60 22.49 -0.13
C VAL A 399 -13.84 22.25 -1.43
N PHE A 400 -13.86 21.02 -1.96
CA PHE A 400 -13.30 20.69 -3.27
C PHE A 400 -14.40 20.41 -4.28
N TYR A 401 -14.14 20.71 -5.56
CA TYR A 401 -15.10 20.52 -6.63
C TYR A 401 -14.42 20.28 -7.99
N GLY A 402 -15.24 20.09 -9.02
CA GLY A 402 -14.84 19.72 -10.37
C GLY A 402 -14.85 18.21 -10.57
N ASP A 403 -14.86 17.79 -11.83
CA ASP A 403 -15.05 16.40 -12.23
C ASP A 403 -13.93 15.45 -11.76
N ARG A 404 -12.83 16.00 -11.22
CA ARG A 404 -11.69 15.27 -10.65
C ARG A 404 -11.38 15.70 -9.21
N CYS A 405 -12.24 16.50 -8.57
CA CYS A 405 -11.98 17.18 -7.30
C CYS A 405 -10.73 18.08 -7.29
N GLN A 406 -10.36 18.61 -8.47
CA GLN A 406 -9.12 19.34 -8.69
C GLN A 406 -9.18 20.82 -8.27
N PHE A 407 -10.37 21.35 -8.01
CA PHE A 407 -10.54 22.75 -7.67
C PHE A 407 -10.92 22.92 -6.21
N PHE A 408 -10.42 23.99 -5.61
CA PHE A 408 -10.79 24.41 -4.27
C PHE A 408 -11.80 25.55 -4.36
N SER A 409 -12.97 25.36 -3.76
CA SER A 409 -14.07 26.31 -3.82
C SER A 409 -13.76 27.59 -3.03
N CYS A 410 -14.23 28.72 -3.53
CA CYS A 410 -14.10 29.99 -2.83
C CYS A 410 -14.89 29.99 -1.50
N PRO A 411 -14.47 30.78 -0.50
CA PRO A 411 -15.28 31.01 0.68
C PRO A 411 -16.65 31.60 0.30
N GLN A 412 -17.70 31.03 0.89
CA GLN A 412 -19.05 31.56 0.78
C GLN A 412 -19.32 32.48 1.96
N GLY A 413 -19.90 33.65 1.71
CA GLY A 413 -20.35 34.50 2.81
C GLY A 413 -21.76 34.13 3.26
N ALA A 414 -22.29 34.91 4.21
CA ALA A 414 -23.57 34.63 4.89
C ALA A 414 -24.79 34.47 3.97
N ASN A 415 -24.72 34.92 2.71
CA ASN A 415 -25.77 34.75 1.70
C ASN A 415 -25.70 33.43 0.93
N GLY A 416 -24.75 32.54 1.28
CA GLY A 416 -24.54 31.24 0.62
C GLY A 416 -23.96 31.36 -0.79
N LYS A 417 -23.45 32.53 -1.17
CA LYS A 417 -22.83 32.76 -2.48
C LYS A 417 -21.32 32.93 -2.35
N ASP A 418 -20.61 32.38 -3.32
CA ASP A 418 -19.16 32.53 -3.46
C ASP A 418 -18.81 34.01 -3.46
N CYS A 419 -17.85 34.39 -2.61
CA CYS A 419 -17.37 35.77 -2.48
C CYS A 419 -18.50 36.81 -2.25
N ASN A 420 -19.64 36.40 -1.68
CA ASN A 420 -20.84 37.24 -1.52
C ASN A 420 -21.35 37.90 -2.82
N ASN A 421 -21.09 37.34 -4.01
CA ASN A 421 -21.32 38.00 -5.32
C ASN A 421 -20.50 39.28 -5.56
N ASN A 422 -19.49 39.57 -4.73
CA ASN A 422 -18.67 40.79 -4.85
C ASN A 422 -17.24 40.48 -5.33
N GLY A 423 -16.95 39.23 -5.66
CA GLY A 423 -15.68 38.79 -6.24
C GLY A 423 -15.93 37.75 -7.32
N ALA A 424 -14.97 37.60 -8.23
CA ALA A 424 -14.89 36.54 -9.21
C ALA A 424 -13.77 35.57 -8.82
#